data_AF-A0A1Y6F9A0-F1
#
_entry.id   AF-A0A1Y6F9A0-F1
#
_cell.length_a   1.000
_cell.length_b   1.000
_cell.length_c   1.000
_cell.angle_alpha   90.00
_cell.angle_beta   90.00
_cell.angle_gamma   90.00
#
_symmetry.space_group_name_H-M   'P 1'
#
loop_
_entity.id
_entity.type
_entity.pdbx_description
1 polymer ?
#
loop_
_entity_poly.entity_id
_entity_poly.type
_entity_poly.pdbx_seq_one_letter_code
_entity_poly.pdbx_strand_id
1 'polypeptide(L)'
;MPSYRFSAAIGALRPGVAAARLLPELTDDARTLAIVEASSIAVVRGEARVVIRFTGDDDQDARNIALGIFGLARELAELTAPELTRRVKNRWIAVSDA
;
A
#
# COMPACT_ATOMS: atom_id res chain seq x y z
N MET A 1 -15.07 -0.60 10.99
CA MET A 1 -14.16 -0.36 9.86
C MET A 1 -13.38 -1.65 9.56
N PRO A 2 -13.59 -2.31 8.42
CA PRO A 2 -12.74 -3.41 7.95
C PRO A 2 -11.28 -2.99 7.80
N SER A 3 -10.39 -3.97 7.99
CA SER A 3 -8.96 -3.83 7.72
C SER A 3 -8.67 -4.26 6.27
N TYR A 4 -7.90 -3.44 5.57
CA TYR A 4 -7.42 -3.67 4.21
C TYR A 4 -5.90 -3.70 4.19
N ARG A 5 -5.37 -4.30 3.14
CA ARG A 5 -3.94 -4.37 2.86
C ARG A 5 -3.72 -4.06 1.40
N PHE A 6 -3.07 -2.92 1.17
CA PHE A 6 -2.47 -2.54 -0.09
C PHE A 6 -1.07 -3.14 -0.17
N SER A 7 -0.71 -3.67 -1.34
CA SER A 7 0.68 -4.02 -1.64
C SER A 7 1.04 -3.76 -3.09
N ALA A 8 2.27 -3.38 -3.35
CA ALA A 8 2.76 -3.18 -4.71
C ALA A 8 4.26 -3.51 -4.76
N ALA A 9 4.73 -3.99 -5.92
CA ALA A 9 6.15 -4.15 -6.17
C ALA A 9 6.83 -2.79 -6.26
N ILE A 10 8.01 -2.69 -5.66
CA ILE A 10 8.86 -1.50 -5.65
C ILE A 10 9.84 -1.65 -6.82
N GLY A 11 9.74 -0.75 -7.79
CA GLY A 11 10.66 -0.61 -8.90
C GLY A 11 11.78 0.39 -8.60
N ALA A 12 12.17 1.16 -9.61
CA ALA A 12 13.20 2.18 -9.43
C ALA A 12 12.74 3.30 -8.48
N LEU A 13 13.60 3.66 -7.53
CA LEU A 13 13.39 4.86 -6.71
C LEU A 13 13.55 6.12 -7.56
N ARG A 14 12.87 7.20 -7.19
CA ARG A 14 13.10 8.51 -7.83
C ARG A 14 14.49 9.04 -7.49
N PRO A 15 15.09 9.86 -8.38
CA PRO A 15 16.40 10.46 -8.12
C PRO A 15 16.42 11.21 -6.77
N GLY A 16 17.45 10.96 -5.97
CA GLY A 16 17.62 11.59 -4.65
C GLY A 16 16.83 10.94 -3.50
N VAL A 17 15.94 9.98 -3.79
CA VAL A 17 15.22 9.22 -2.76
C VAL A 17 16.10 8.09 -2.22
N ALA A 18 16.50 8.19 -0.96
CA ALA A 18 17.20 7.10 -0.28
C ALA A 18 16.22 5.97 0.06
N ALA A 19 16.61 4.71 -0.17
CA ALA A 19 15.75 3.55 0.08
C ALA A 19 15.19 3.49 1.51
N ALA A 20 15.97 3.91 2.51
CA ALA A 20 15.56 3.97 3.91
C ALA A 20 14.42 4.97 4.18
N ARG A 21 14.20 5.94 3.28
CA ARG A 21 13.14 6.96 3.39
C ARG A 21 11.82 6.52 2.78
N LEU A 22 11.82 5.56 1.87
CA LEU A 22 10.63 5.13 1.14
C LEU A 22 9.48 4.69 2.06
N LEU A 23 9.75 3.76 2.97
CA LEU A 23 8.69 3.21 3.83
C LEU A 23 8.16 4.24 4.84
N PRO A 24 9.00 5.01 5.56
CA PRO A 24 8.50 6.09 6.43
C PRO A 24 7.66 7.11 5.68
N GLU A 25 8.15 7.66 4.57
CA GLU A 25 7.46 8.72 3.84
C GLU A 25 6.14 8.22 3.24
N LEU A 26 6.12 7.03 2.62
CA LEU A 26 4.88 6.46 2.11
C LEU A 26 3.88 6.11 3.23
N THR A 27 4.38 5.77 4.42
CA THR A 27 3.52 5.53 5.59
C THR A 27 2.87 6.83 6.05
N ASP A 28 3.62 7.93 6.07
CA ASP A 28 3.11 9.25 6.44
C ASP A 28 2.09 9.76 5.41
N ASP A 29 2.38 9.60 4.12
CA ASP A 29 1.44 9.85 3.02
C ASP A 29 0.14 9.05 3.19
N ALA A 30 0.24 7.75 3.45
CA ALA A 30 -0.92 6.90 3.69
C ALA A 30 -1.73 7.32 4.94
N ARG A 31 -1.07 7.85 5.98
CA ARG A 31 -1.75 8.38 7.18
C ARG A 31 -2.57 9.63 6.90
N THR A 32 -2.30 10.36 5.82
CA THR A 32 -3.14 11.48 5.38
C THR A 32 -4.48 11.01 4.80
N LEU A 33 -4.54 9.75 4.35
CA LEU A 33 -5.70 9.16 3.67
C LEU A 33 -6.53 8.26 4.58
N ALA A 34 -5.89 7.55 5.52
CA ALA A 34 -6.54 6.55 6.37
C ALA A 34 -5.80 6.29 7.68
N ILE A 35 -6.45 5.60 8.62
CA ILE A 35 -5.79 5.07 9.81
C ILE A 35 -4.91 3.89 9.38
N VAL A 36 -3.59 4.10 9.38
CA VAL A 36 -2.60 3.05 9.10
C VAL A 36 -2.37 2.21 10.35
N GLU A 37 -2.67 0.92 10.24
CA GLU A 37 -2.47 -0.09 11.29
C GLU A 37 -1.03 -0.59 11.34
N ALA A 38 -0.41 -0.79 10.18
CA ALA A 38 0.94 -1.30 10.03
C ALA A 38 1.48 -1.05 8.61
N SER A 39 2.79 -0.88 8.49
CA SER A 39 3.48 -0.80 7.20
C SER A 39 4.79 -1.59 7.25
N SER A 40 5.18 -2.17 6.12
CA SER A 40 6.40 -2.97 6.01
C SER A 40 6.89 -3.07 4.56
N ILE A 41 8.16 -3.42 4.38
CA ILE A 41 8.70 -3.92 3.12
C ILE A 41 8.83 -5.44 3.25
N ALA A 42 8.31 -6.18 2.27
CA ALA A 42 8.45 -7.62 2.16
C ALA A 42 9.25 -7.97 0.90
N VAL A 43 9.81 -9.18 0.85
CA VAL A 43 10.38 -9.74 -0.38
C VAL A 43 9.53 -10.95 -0.79
N VAL A 44 8.95 -10.90 -1.98
CA VAL A 44 8.08 -11.95 -2.52
C VAL A 44 8.61 -12.36 -3.88
N ARG A 45 9.00 -13.63 -4.03
CA ARG A 45 9.58 -14.18 -5.27
C ARG A 45 10.78 -13.36 -5.81
N GLY A 46 11.57 -12.77 -4.91
CA GLY A 46 12.72 -11.93 -5.26
C GLY A 46 12.39 -10.45 -5.49
N GLU A 47 11.12 -10.05 -5.45
CA GLU A 47 10.69 -8.67 -5.62
C GLU A 47 10.48 -7.99 -4.26
N ALA A 48 11.06 -6.81 -4.07
CA ALA A 48 10.72 -5.95 -2.95
C ALA A 48 9.29 -5.42 -3.14
N ARG A 49 8.45 -5.54 -2.11
CA ARG A 49 7.06 -5.06 -2.14
C ARG A 49 6.79 -4.22 -0.91
N VAL A 50 6.14 -3.08 -1.11
CA VAL A 50 5.58 -2.33 0.01
C VAL A 50 4.26 -2.96 0.41
N VAL A 51 3.99 -3.01 1.71
CA VAL A 51 2.75 -3.51 2.28
C VAL A 51 2.25 -2.51 3.31
N ILE A 52 1.06 -1.95 3.08
CA ILE A 52 0.41 -1.00 4.00
C ILE A 52 -0.95 -1.56 4.38
N ARG A 53 -1.16 -1.70 5.69
CA ARG A 53 -2.43 -2.07 6.28
C ARG A 53 -3.12 -0.85 6.85
N PHE A 54 -4.40 -0.70 6.52
CA PHE A 54 -5.19 0.45 6.92
C PHE A 54 -6.64 0.04 7.14
N THR A 55 -7.40 0.85 7.86
CA THR A 55 -8.85 0.69 7.97
C THR A 55 -9.56 1.52 6.93
N GLY A 56 -10.62 0.98 6.32
CA GLY A 56 -11.55 1.72 5.47
C GLY A 56 -13.00 1.42 5.85
N ASP A 57 -13.93 2.18 5.32
CA ASP A 57 -15.36 2.01 5.61
C ASP A 57 -15.97 0.84 4.83
N ASP A 58 -15.68 0.78 3.54
CA ASP A 58 -16.10 -0.27 2.62
C ASP A 58 -15.04 -0.50 1.51
N ASP A 59 -15.34 -1.41 0.58
CA ASP A 59 -14.40 -1.78 -0.48
C ASP A 59 -14.16 -0.61 -1.46
N GLN A 60 -15.12 0.30 -1.64
CA GLN A 60 -14.99 1.46 -2.52
C GLN A 60 -14.09 2.53 -1.90
N ASP A 61 -14.29 2.81 -0.60
CA ASP A 61 -13.40 3.68 0.17
C ASP A 61 -11.97 3.14 0.17
N ALA A 62 -11.80 1.84 0.42
CA ALA A 62 -10.48 1.21 0.40
C ALA A 62 -9.77 1.31 -0.95
N ARG A 63 -10.51 1.26 -2.06
CA ARG A 63 -9.98 1.50 -3.42
C ARG A 63 -9.50 2.93 -3.58
N ASN A 64 -10.28 3.91 -3.13
CA ASN A 64 -9.91 5.32 -3.21
C ASN A 64 -8.63 5.59 -2.40
N ILE A 65 -8.53 5.05 -1.19
CA ILE A 65 -7.32 5.13 -0.35
C ILE A 65 -6.14 4.46 -1.06
N ALA A 66 -6.30 3.25 -1.58
CA ALA A 66 -5.23 2.53 -2.28
C ALA A 66 -4.75 3.26 -3.54
N LEU A 67 -5.66 3.86 -4.32
CA LEU A 67 -5.33 4.73 -5.45
C LEU A 67 -4.56 5.98 -5.01
N GLY A 68 -4.97 6.60 -3.90
CA GLY A 68 -4.27 7.73 -3.31
C GLY A 68 -2.84 7.38 -2.88
N ILE A 69 -2.67 6.27 -2.15
CA ILE A 69 -1.34 5.75 -1.75
C ILE A 69 -0.49 5.48 -3.00
N PHE A 70 -1.04 4.80 -4.00
CA PHE A 70 -0.34 4.51 -5.24
C PHE A 70 0.04 5.78 -6.01
N GLY A 71 -0.82 6.80 -6.00
CA GLY A 71 -0.56 8.11 -6.59
C GLY A 71 0.58 8.86 -5.91
N LEU A 72 0.53 8.99 -4.58
CA LEU A 72 1.56 9.65 -3.77
C LEU A 72 2.92 8.94 -3.89
N ALA A 73 2.90 7.60 -3.92
CA ALA A 73 4.12 6.81 -4.08
C ALA A 73 4.92 7.15 -5.36
N ARG A 74 4.28 7.70 -6.40
CA ARG A 74 4.95 8.02 -7.67
C ARG A 74 6.03 9.09 -7.51
N GLU A 75 5.97 9.91 -6.45
CA GLU A 75 7.01 10.89 -6.10
C GLU A 75 8.23 10.24 -5.44
N LEU A 76 8.08 9.03 -4.90
CA LEU A 76 9.14 8.32 -4.17
C LEU A 76 9.77 7.19 -5.00
N ALA A 77 8.94 6.42 -5.71
CA ALA A 77 9.37 5.27 -6.49
C ALA A 77 8.38 4.92 -7.61
N GLU A 78 8.84 4.13 -8.56
CA GLU A 78 7.95 3.34 -9.40
C GLU A 78 7.31 2.23 -8.55
N LEU A 79 5.98 2.13 -8.57
CA LEU A 79 5.24 1.00 -8.02
C LEU A 79 4.51 0.26 -9.14
N THR A 80 4.55 -1.07 -9.11
CA THR A 80 3.89 -1.93 -10.10
C THR A 80 3.10 -3.05 -9.42
N ALA A 81 2.23 -3.71 -10.19
CA ALA A 81 1.39 -4.82 -9.73
C ALA A 81 0.66 -4.53 -8.40
N PRO A 82 -0.13 -3.44 -8.29
CA PRO A 82 -0.85 -3.12 -7.07
C PRO A 82 -1.92 -4.20 -6.79
N GLU A 83 -2.01 -4.59 -5.53
CA GLU A 83 -2.99 -5.53 -5.02
C GLU A 83 -3.68 -4.90 -3.81
N LEU A 84 -5.01 -5.01 -3.77
CA LEU A 84 -5.82 -4.64 -2.62
C LEU A 84 -6.53 -5.88 -2.08
N THR A 85 -6.37 -6.14 -0.79
CA THR A 85 -7.01 -7.25 -0.10
C THR A 85 -7.75 -6.79 1.15
N ARG A 86 -8.90 -7.39 1.44
CA ARG A 86 -9.67 -7.17 2.66
C ARG A 86 -9.44 -8.31 3.66
N ARG A 87 -9.38 -7.96 4.95
CA ARG A 87 -9.32 -8.94 6.03
C ARG A 87 -10.70 -9.57 6.25
N VAL A 88 -10.81 -10.88 6.05
CA VAL A 88 -12.00 -11.67 6.37
C VAL A 88 -11.61 -12.78 7.34
N LYS A 89 -12.01 -12.63 8.62
CA LYS A 89 -11.55 -13.48 9.73
C LYS A 89 -10.02 -13.54 9.76
N ASN A 90 -9.46 -14.74 9.55
CA ASN A 90 -8.03 -14.97 9.54
C ASN A 90 -7.40 -14.98 8.12
N ARG A 91 -8.14 -14.59 7.07
CA ARG A 91 -7.67 -14.56 5.67
C ARG A 91 -7.63 -13.14 5.07
N TRP A 92 -6.79 -12.96 4.06
CA TRP A 92 -6.76 -11.79 3.19
C TRP A 92 -7.36 -12.20 1.85
N ILE A 93 -8.46 -11.56 1.45
CA ILE A 93 -9.19 -11.88 0.21
C ILE A 93 -9.06 -10.69 -0.73
N ALA A 94 -8.79 -10.94 -2.01
CA ALA A 94 -8.69 -9.88 -3.01
C ALA A 94 -10.00 -9.09 -3.09
N VAL A 95 -9.88 -7.77 -3.15
CA VAL A 95 -11.01 -6.88 -3.45
C VAL A 95 -11.16 -6.90 -4.97
N SER A 96 -12.21 -7.57 -5.46
CA SER A 96 -12.44 -7.76 -6.90
C SER A 96 -12.97 -6.49 -7.54
N ASP A 97 -12.47 -6.14 -8.73
CA ASP A 97 -13.02 -5.07 -9.57
C ASP A 97 -14.45 -5.45 -9.93
N ALA A 98 -15.42 -4.80 -9.28
CA ALA A 98 -16.84 -4.97 -9.56
C ALA A 98 -17.25 -4.02 -10.69
#